data_AF-A0AAE4P869-F1
#
_entry.id   AF-A0AAE4P869-F1
#
_cell.length_a   1.000
_cell.length_b   1.000
_cell.length_c   1.000
_cell.angle_alpha   90.00
_cell.angle_beta   90.00
_cell.angle_gamma   90.00
#
_symmetry.space_group_name_H-M   'P 1'
#
loop_
_entity.id
_entity.type
_entity.pdbx_description
1 polymer ?
#
loop_
_entity_poly.entity_id
_entity_poly.type
_entity_poly.pdbx_seq_one_letter_code
_entity_poly.pdbx_strand_id
1 'polypeptide(L)'
;MKIEFLEQGHPAQQEARDHIQSVYSACYGARIERFAPRLVTARNSQGEIVCAAGVRTARDGFFSDSYIDGGFANALHFPDGAPVPLNQVMEVVSVASTTPFPVLGVLDFLLGWGRENGMRCGVFTVTSKLRRLIDRTGIDYTAICRADPARIENADSWGSYYDQDPWVCASTEGRFDPVFLSPRNRASATKAKAV
;
A
#
# COMPACT_ATOMS: atom_id res chain seq x y z
N MET A 1 7.13 9.49 -15.64
CA MET A 1 6.16 8.64 -14.94
C MET A 1 5.21 9.58 -14.23
N LYS A 2 3.91 9.45 -14.50
CA LYS A 2 2.86 10.27 -13.88
C LYS A 2 2.14 9.40 -12.86
N ILE A 3 1.99 9.87 -11.62
CA ILE A 3 1.27 9.16 -10.57
C ILE A 3 0.05 10.00 -10.19
N GLU A 4 -1.14 9.39 -10.18
CA GLU A 4 -2.38 10.09 -9.85
C GLU A 4 -3.43 9.16 -9.25
N PHE A 5 -4.27 9.73 -8.38
CA PHE A 5 -5.52 9.10 -7.98
C PHE A 5 -6.51 9.12 -9.13
N LEU A 6 -7.30 8.05 -9.23
CA LEU A 6 -8.39 7.96 -10.18
C LEU A 6 -9.71 8.39 -9.53
N GLU A 7 -10.48 9.17 -10.28
CA GLU A 7 -11.83 9.54 -9.88
C GLU A 7 -12.76 8.31 -9.87
N GLN A 8 -13.62 8.24 -8.87
CA GLN A 8 -14.56 7.13 -8.74
C GLN A 8 -15.57 7.16 -9.89
N GLY A 9 -15.76 6.01 -10.56
CA GLY A 9 -16.66 5.90 -11.70
C GLY A 9 -16.06 6.33 -13.04
N HIS A 10 -14.83 6.85 -13.06
CA HIS A 10 -14.13 7.17 -14.30
C HIS A 10 -13.69 5.89 -15.04
N PRO A 11 -13.75 5.81 -16.39
CA PRO A 11 -13.34 4.63 -17.16
C PRO A 11 -11.93 4.13 -16.85
N ALA A 12 -10.99 5.04 -16.55
CA ALA A 12 -9.62 4.69 -16.14
C ALA A 12 -9.57 3.82 -14.87
N GLN A 13 -10.62 3.81 -14.04
CA GLN A 13 -10.73 2.92 -12.89
C GLN A 13 -10.81 1.47 -13.34
N GLN A 14 -11.49 1.17 -14.45
CA GLN A 14 -11.56 -0.18 -15.00
C GLN A 14 -10.18 -0.63 -15.50
N GLU A 15 -9.46 0.23 -16.23
CA GLU A 15 -8.08 -0.09 -16.66
C GLU A 15 -7.17 -0.43 -15.48
N ALA A 16 -7.29 0.29 -14.36
CA ALA A 16 -6.51 0.02 -13.16
C ALA A 16 -6.90 -1.31 -12.50
N ARG A 17 -8.20 -1.64 -12.44
CA ARG A 17 -8.67 -2.94 -11.93
C ARG A 17 -8.19 -4.09 -12.81
N ASP A 18 -8.25 -3.93 -14.12
CA ASP A 18 -7.79 -4.93 -15.08
C ASP A 18 -6.27 -5.12 -14.97
N HIS A 19 -5.51 -4.04 -14.77
CA HIS A 19 -4.07 -4.12 -14.52
C HIS A 19 -3.77 -4.88 -13.22
N ILE A 20 -4.44 -4.54 -12.12
CA ILE A 20 -4.27 -5.24 -10.82
C ILE A 20 -4.61 -6.72 -10.98
N GLN A 21 -5.75 -7.03 -11.59
CA GLN A 21 -6.20 -8.39 -11.83
C GLN A 21 -5.22 -9.18 -12.69
N SER A 22 -4.69 -8.58 -13.76
CA SER A 22 -3.73 -9.21 -14.66
C SER A 22 -2.43 -9.56 -13.92
N VAL A 23 -1.88 -8.63 -13.13
CA VAL A 23 -0.66 -8.87 -12.35
C VAL A 23 -0.87 -9.96 -11.29
N TYR A 24 -1.96 -9.88 -10.52
CA TYR A 24 -2.25 -10.87 -9.48
C TYR A 24 -2.54 -12.26 -10.05
N SER A 25 -3.24 -12.34 -11.18
CA SER A 25 -3.45 -13.60 -11.91
C SER A 25 -2.14 -14.18 -12.42
N ALA A 26 -1.30 -13.37 -13.08
CA ALA A 26 -0.04 -13.83 -13.63
C ALA A 26 0.98 -14.25 -12.55
N CYS A 27 1.03 -13.55 -11.42
CA CYS A 27 1.98 -13.85 -10.35
C CYS A 27 1.53 -14.99 -9.44
N TYR A 28 0.22 -15.09 -9.17
CA TYR A 28 -0.28 -15.96 -8.09
C TYR A 28 -1.40 -16.90 -8.53
N GLY A 29 -1.93 -16.76 -9.74
CA GLY A 29 -3.20 -17.40 -10.14
C GLY A 29 -4.41 -16.79 -9.42
N ALA A 30 -4.27 -15.58 -8.87
CA ALA A 30 -5.30 -14.95 -8.05
C ALA A 30 -6.38 -14.25 -8.88
N ARG A 31 -7.62 -14.33 -8.43
CA ARG A 31 -8.78 -13.57 -8.89
C ARG A 31 -9.21 -12.59 -7.80
N ILE A 32 -8.99 -11.30 -8.04
CA ILE A 32 -9.36 -10.24 -7.10
C ILE A 32 -10.85 -9.94 -7.26
N GLU A 33 -11.64 -10.28 -6.24
CA GLU A 33 -13.09 -10.09 -6.28
C GLU A 33 -13.53 -8.69 -5.84
N ARG A 34 -12.75 -8.06 -4.94
CA ARG A 34 -13.08 -6.77 -4.34
C ARG A 34 -11.90 -5.82 -4.44
N PHE A 35 -12.10 -4.72 -5.15
CA PHE A 35 -11.11 -3.65 -5.27
C PHE A 35 -11.38 -2.55 -4.26
N ALA A 36 -10.32 -1.82 -3.89
CA ALA A 36 -10.48 -0.59 -3.12
C ALA A 36 -11.29 0.45 -3.91
N PRO A 37 -12.09 1.30 -3.24
CA PRO A 37 -12.86 2.34 -3.91
C PRO A 37 -11.96 3.42 -4.53
N ARG A 38 -10.85 3.77 -3.86
CA ARG A 38 -9.83 4.66 -4.40
C ARG A 38 -8.68 3.84 -4.99
N LEU A 39 -8.32 4.16 -6.23
CA LEU A 39 -7.18 3.57 -6.91
C LEU A 39 -6.17 4.67 -7.27
N VAL A 40 -4.90 4.34 -7.19
CA VAL A 40 -3.79 5.14 -7.70
C VAL A 40 -3.14 4.39 -8.86
N THR A 41 -2.72 5.11 -9.89
CA THR A 41 -1.94 4.53 -10.99
C THR A 41 -0.66 5.31 -11.21
N ALA A 42 0.40 4.61 -11.59
CA ALA A 42 1.58 5.17 -12.20
C ALA A 42 1.61 4.79 -13.68
N ARG A 43 1.72 5.80 -14.55
CA ARG A 43 1.81 5.62 -16.01
C ARG A 43 3.19 6.00 -16.55
N ASN A 44 3.68 5.25 -17.53
CA ASN A 44 4.91 5.59 -18.25
C ASN A 44 4.67 6.76 -19.24
N SER A 45 5.69 7.14 -20.02
CA SER A 45 5.58 8.23 -21.00
C SER A 45 4.69 7.89 -22.21
N GLN A 46 4.37 6.61 -22.40
CA GLN A 46 3.45 6.12 -23.45
C GLN A 46 1.99 6.05 -22.95
N GLY A 47 1.73 6.39 -21.68
CA GLY A 47 0.39 6.36 -21.08
C GLY A 47 -0.02 5.01 -20.50
N GLU A 48 0.85 4.00 -20.58
CA GLU A 48 0.57 2.65 -20.08
C GLU A 48 0.69 2.60 -18.55
N ILE A 49 -0.23 1.90 -17.89
CA ILE A 49 -0.16 1.63 -16.45
C ILE A 49 1.02 0.69 -16.20
N VAL A 50 2.01 1.16 -15.43
CA VAL A 50 3.16 0.35 -14.99
C VAL A 50 3.04 -0.10 -13.54
N CYS A 51 2.19 0.57 -12.76
CA CYS A 51 1.85 0.19 -11.40
C CYS A 51 0.47 0.72 -11.04
N ALA A 52 -0.28 -0.03 -10.24
CA ALA A 52 -1.53 0.39 -9.66
C ALA A 52 -1.62 -0.09 -8.20
N ALA A 53 -2.33 0.65 -7.36
CA ALA A 53 -2.61 0.24 -5.99
C ALA A 53 -3.98 0.75 -5.55
N GLY A 54 -4.58 0.07 -4.58
CA GLY A 54 -5.78 0.50 -3.89
C GLY A 54 -5.47 1.22 -2.60
N VAL A 55 -6.33 2.17 -2.22
CA VAL A 55 -6.27 2.88 -0.94
C VAL A 55 -7.62 2.78 -0.25
N ARG A 56 -7.60 2.42 1.03
CA ARG A 56 -8.78 2.41 1.91
C ARG A 56 -8.53 3.34 3.09
N THR A 57 -9.58 3.99 3.58
CA THR A 57 -9.57 4.72 4.85
C THR A 57 -10.70 4.21 5.73
N ALA A 58 -10.86 4.76 6.94
CA ALA A 58 -11.96 4.38 7.84
C ALA A 58 -13.36 4.47 7.19
N ARG A 59 -13.55 5.32 6.17
CA ARG A 59 -14.82 5.44 5.43
C ARG A 59 -15.15 4.18 4.61
N ASP A 60 -14.14 3.44 4.21
CA ASP A 60 -14.23 2.32 3.26
C ASP A 60 -14.13 0.95 3.97
N GLY A 61 -13.85 0.96 5.28
CA GLY A 61 -13.36 -0.19 6.02
C GLY A 61 -11.96 -0.63 5.59
N PHE A 62 -11.28 -1.40 6.44
CA PHE A 62 -9.94 -1.91 6.17
C PHE A 62 -10.00 -3.41 5.86
N PHE A 63 -9.25 -3.86 4.85
CA PHE A 63 -9.21 -5.27 4.47
C PHE A 63 -8.40 -6.09 5.47
N SER A 64 -7.21 -5.59 5.82
CA SER A 64 -6.27 -6.29 6.71
C SER A 64 -6.70 -6.30 8.18
N ASP A 65 -7.79 -5.59 8.52
CA ASP A 65 -8.43 -5.66 9.84
C ASP A 65 -8.86 -7.09 10.17
N SER A 66 -9.30 -7.83 9.15
CA SER A 66 -9.73 -9.24 9.26
C SER A 66 -8.62 -10.14 9.81
N TYR A 67 -7.35 -9.81 9.60
CA TYR A 67 -6.23 -10.62 10.09
C TYR A 67 -5.91 -10.42 11.58
N ILE A 68 -6.48 -9.41 12.24
CA ILE A 68 -6.04 -8.95 13.55
C ILE A 68 -7.14 -9.18 14.59
N ASP A 69 -6.78 -9.83 15.69
CA ASP A 69 -7.68 -10.00 16.82
C ASP A 69 -8.00 -8.64 17.47
N GLY A 70 -9.28 -8.28 17.47
CA GLY A 70 -9.74 -6.97 17.95
C GLY A 70 -9.49 -5.81 16.99
N GLY A 71 -9.01 -6.09 15.78
CA GLY A 71 -8.81 -5.11 14.70
C GLY A 71 -7.76 -4.04 14.98
N PHE A 72 -7.67 -3.08 14.07
CA PHE A 72 -6.73 -1.97 14.05
C PHE A 72 -6.87 -1.09 15.28
N ALA A 73 -8.09 -0.94 15.82
CA ALA A 73 -8.33 -0.14 17.02
C ALA A 73 -7.53 -0.65 18.23
N ASN A 74 -7.26 -1.96 18.29
CA ASN A 74 -6.49 -2.58 19.36
C ASN A 74 -5.02 -2.83 19.00
N ALA A 75 -4.68 -2.94 17.72
CA ALA A 75 -3.33 -3.26 17.30
C ALA A 75 -2.44 -2.04 17.02
N LEU A 76 -3.03 -0.91 16.60
CA LEU A 76 -2.27 0.24 16.13
C LEU A 76 -2.04 1.25 17.26
N HIS A 77 -0.76 1.48 17.58
CA HIS A 77 -0.33 2.46 18.57
C HIS A 77 0.80 3.32 18.00
N PHE A 78 0.82 4.60 18.38
CA PHE A 78 1.95 5.49 18.17
C PHE A 78 3.15 5.04 19.02
N PRO A 79 4.37 5.55 18.75
CA PRO A 79 5.57 5.19 19.52
C PRO A 79 5.52 5.54 21.01
N ASP A 80 4.67 6.50 21.39
CA ASP A 80 4.39 6.86 22.79
C ASP A 80 3.38 5.94 23.47
N GLY A 81 2.87 4.92 22.75
CA GLY A 81 1.88 3.96 23.22
C GLY A 81 0.43 4.44 23.11
N ALA A 82 0.17 5.65 22.61
CA ALA A 82 -1.21 6.11 22.40
C ALA A 82 -1.88 5.35 21.25
N PRO A 83 -3.16 4.96 21.36
CA PRO A 83 -3.88 4.29 20.29
C PRO A 83 -4.01 5.21 19.07
N VAL A 84 -3.83 4.65 17.87
CA VAL A 84 -4.01 5.39 16.62
C VAL A 84 -5.51 5.51 16.30
N PRO A 85 -6.07 6.74 16.18
CA PRO A 85 -7.43 6.93 15.72
C PRO A 85 -7.63 6.35 14.31
N LEU A 86 -8.68 5.53 14.11
CA LEU A 86 -8.92 4.89 12.80
C LEU A 86 -9.10 5.90 11.65
N ASN A 87 -9.61 7.10 11.94
CA ASN A 87 -9.73 8.19 10.96
C ASN A 87 -8.38 8.79 10.53
N GLN A 88 -7.27 8.41 11.18
CA GLN A 88 -5.89 8.75 10.82
C GLN A 88 -5.16 7.55 10.18
N VAL A 89 -5.86 6.45 9.92
CA VAL A 89 -5.32 5.26 9.27
C VAL A 89 -5.68 5.25 7.79
N MET A 90 -4.67 5.06 6.94
CA MET A 90 -4.86 4.62 5.56
C MET A 90 -4.28 3.23 5.37
N GLU A 91 -4.92 2.43 4.54
CA GLU A 91 -4.43 1.12 4.13
C GLU A 91 -4.12 1.14 2.63
N VAL A 92 -2.93 0.67 2.27
CA VAL A 92 -2.53 0.43 0.88
C VAL A 92 -2.71 -1.05 0.58
N VAL A 93 -3.55 -1.35 -0.41
CA VAL A 93 -3.92 -2.72 -0.80
C VAL A 93 -3.64 -2.96 -2.28
N SER A 94 -3.54 -4.23 -2.66
CA SER A 94 -3.49 -4.67 -4.06
C SER A 94 -2.43 -3.95 -4.92
N VAL A 95 -1.23 -3.74 -4.37
CA VAL A 95 -0.12 -3.12 -5.09
C VAL A 95 0.32 -4.07 -6.21
N ALA A 96 0.04 -3.67 -7.45
CA ALA A 96 0.30 -4.43 -8.65
C ALA A 96 1.26 -3.67 -9.54
N SER A 97 2.39 -4.28 -9.89
CA SER A 97 3.38 -3.68 -10.76
C SER A 97 4.08 -4.75 -11.59
N THR A 98 4.31 -4.45 -12.87
CA THR A 98 5.03 -5.34 -13.78
C THR A 98 6.54 -5.32 -13.56
N THR A 99 7.06 -4.25 -12.96
CA THR A 99 8.48 -4.10 -12.60
C THR A 99 8.64 -3.56 -11.17
N PRO A 100 9.77 -3.77 -10.49
CA PRO A 100 9.97 -3.22 -9.14
C PRO A 100 10.08 -1.69 -9.11
N PHE A 101 10.46 -1.06 -10.23
CA PHE A 101 10.84 0.35 -10.30
C PHE A 101 9.74 1.35 -9.88
N PRO A 102 8.49 1.26 -10.37
CA PRO A 102 7.45 2.25 -10.03
C PRO A 102 6.88 2.10 -8.62
N VAL A 103 7.04 0.94 -7.96
CA VAL A 103 6.40 0.65 -6.66
C VAL A 103 6.79 1.68 -5.59
N LEU A 104 8.09 1.97 -5.45
CA LEU A 104 8.56 2.93 -4.44
C LEU A 104 8.08 4.36 -4.73
N GLY A 105 7.94 4.72 -6.00
CA GLY A 105 7.38 6.02 -6.39
C GLY A 105 5.89 6.14 -6.05
N VAL A 106 5.12 5.06 -6.22
CA VAL A 106 3.71 5.02 -5.80
C VAL A 106 3.58 5.10 -4.28
N LEU A 107 4.40 4.35 -3.53
CA LEU A 107 4.41 4.43 -2.08
C LEU A 107 4.79 5.83 -1.58
N ASP A 108 5.78 6.49 -2.18
CA ASP A 108 6.13 7.90 -1.87
C ASP A 108 4.94 8.84 -2.04
N PHE A 109 4.24 8.71 -3.17
CA PHE A 109 3.08 9.52 -3.49
C PHE A 109 1.95 9.29 -2.47
N LEU A 110 1.68 8.03 -2.12
CA LEU A 110 0.66 7.67 -1.13
C LEU A 110 1.00 8.19 0.28
N LEU A 111 2.26 8.11 0.70
CA LEU A 111 2.72 8.69 1.96
C LEU A 111 2.58 10.21 1.97
N GLY A 112 2.89 10.89 0.87
CA GLY A 112 2.67 12.33 0.70
C GLY A 112 1.19 12.70 0.84
N TRP A 113 0.34 12.04 0.07
CA TRP A 113 -1.11 12.23 0.13
C TRP A 113 -1.67 11.95 1.52
N GLY A 114 -1.21 10.87 2.17
CA GLY A 114 -1.63 10.51 3.53
C GLY A 114 -1.38 11.66 4.51
N ARG A 115 -0.18 12.23 4.51
CA ARG A 115 0.17 13.39 5.35
C ARG A 115 -0.72 14.60 5.07
N GLU A 116 -0.93 14.92 3.80
CA GLU A 116 -1.78 16.04 3.38
C GLU A 116 -3.26 15.85 3.78
N ASN A 117 -3.69 14.61 3.99
CA ASN A 117 -5.06 14.25 4.39
C ASN A 117 -5.17 13.87 5.88
N GLY A 118 -4.14 14.15 6.70
CA GLY A 118 -4.16 13.90 8.14
C GLY A 118 -4.04 12.44 8.55
N MET A 119 -3.59 11.57 7.63
CA MET A 119 -3.27 10.18 7.94
C MET A 119 -1.91 10.13 8.63
N ARG A 120 -1.88 9.50 9.81
CA ARG A 120 -0.69 9.36 10.67
C ARG A 120 -0.22 7.92 10.81
N CYS A 121 -0.96 6.98 10.21
CA CYS A 121 -0.62 5.57 10.15
C CYS A 121 -0.93 5.00 8.75
N GLY A 122 0.08 4.40 8.13
CA GLY A 122 -0.07 3.62 6.90
C GLY A 122 0.00 2.13 7.21
N VAL A 123 -1.02 1.37 6.82
CA VAL A 123 -1.05 -0.09 6.91
C VAL A 123 -0.91 -0.70 5.53
N PHE A 124 -0.16 -1.81 5.43
CA PHE A 124 0.02 -2.53 4.18
C PHE A 124 0.22 -4.03 4.45
N THR A 125 -0.35 -4.85 3.58
CA THR A 125 -0.11 -6.30 3.58
C THR A 125 0.85 -6.66 2.47
N VAL A 126 2.03 -7.13 2.84
CA VAL A 126 3.18 -7.23 1.94
C VAL A 126 3.80 -8.62 2.00
N THR A 127 4.03 -9.20 0.82
CA THR A 127 4.75 -10.47 0.66
C THR A 127 6.22 -10.34 1.07
N SER A 128 6.88 -11.46 1.32
CA SER A 128 8.32 -11.48 1.66
C SER A 128 9.20 -10.72 0.66
N LYS A 129 8.93 -10.85 -0.65
CA LYS A 129 9.66 -10.12 -1.71
C LYS A 129 9.46 -8.60 -1.61
N LEU A 130 8.24 -8.14 -1.35
CA LEU A 130 7.94 -6.72 -1.23
C LEU A 130 8.47 -6.15 0.09
N ARG A 131 8.41 -6.90 1.20
CA ARG A 131 9.08 -6.52 2.46
C ARG A 131 10.56 -6.25 2.26
N ARG A 132 11.30 -7.17 1.62
CA ARG A 132 12.73 -6.95 1.31
C ARG A 132 13.00 -5.71 0.47
N LEU A 133 12.09 -5.35 -0.44
CA LEU A 133 12.21 -4.12 -1.23
C LEU A 133 12.03 -2.88 -0.34
N ILE A 134 11.04 -2.91 0.55
CA ILE A 134 10.73 -1.84 1.49
C ILE A 134 11.85 -1.69 2.54
N ASP A 135 12.40 -2.78 3.07
CA ASP A 135 13.50 -2.77 4.05
C ASP A 135 14.72 -2.00 3.52
N ARG A 136 15.02 -2.13 2.22
CA ARG A 136 16.13 -1.42 1.56
C ARG A 136 15.95 0.09 1.50
N THR A 137 14.74 0.58 1.75
CA THR A 137 14.45 2.01 1.84
C THR A 137 14.72 2.55 3.25
N GLY A 138 14.76 1.70 4.28
CA GLY A 138 14.89 2.18 5.67
C GLY A 138 13.67 2.99 6.14
N ILE A 139 12.48 2.72 5.58
CA ILE A 139 11.24 3.15 6.21
C ILE A 139 11.02 2.35 7.48
N ASP A 140 10.70 3.03 8.57
CA ASP A 140 10.34 2.37 9.81
C ASP A 140 8.91 1.86 9.72
N TYR A 141 8.74 0.55 9.94
CA TYR A 141 7.45 -0.10 10.08
C TYR A 141 7.53 -1.23 11.11
N THR A 142 6.39 -1.55 11.70
CA THR A 142 6.20 -2.65 12.62
C THR A 142 5.42 -3.76 11.91
N ALA A 143 5.96 -4.98 11.93
CA ALA A 143 5.22 -6.17 11.53
C ALA A 143 4.22 -6.56 12.64
N ILE A 144 2.93 -6.55 12.33
CA ILE A 144 1.86 -6.78 13.32
C ILE A 144 1.56 -8.28 13.43
N CYS A 145 1.20 -8.90 12.30
CA CYS A 145 0.85 -10.31 12.24
C CYS A 145 1.05 -10.86 10.82
N ARG A 146 1.06 -12.19 10.72
CA ARG A 146 0.94 -12.87 9.42
C ARG A 146 -0.46 -12.62 8.86
N ALA A 147 -0.56 -12.44 7.54
CA ALA A 147 -1.85 -12.44 6.88
C ALA A 147 -2.31 -13.89 6.70
N ASP A 148 -3.04 -14.40 7.70
CA ASP A 148 -3.53 -15.77 7.74
C ASP A 148 -4.76 -15.93 6.82
N PRO A 149 -4.69 -16.77 5.77
CA PRO A 149 -5.82 -16.99 4.87
C PRO A 149 -7.06 -17.54 5.59
N ALA A 150 -6.93 -18.19 6.74
CA ALA A 150 -8.07 -18.70 7.52
C ALA A 150 -8.96 -17.57 8.09
N ARG A 151 -8.49 -16.33 8.07
CA ARG A 151 -9.21 -15.16 8.61
C ARG A 151 -9.98 -14.36 7.56
N ILE A 152 -9.98 -14.77 6.30
CA ILE A 152 -10.72 -14.10 5.24
C ILE A 152 -11.65 -15.06 4.51
N GLU A 153 -12.72 -14.50 3.96
CA GLU A 153 -13.59 -15.22 3.04
C GLU A 153 -12.89 -15.41 1.68
N ASN A 154 -13.23 -16.49 0.97
CA ASN A 154 -12.74 -16.79 -0.37
C ASN A 154 -11.21 -16.76 -0.50
N ALA A 155 -10.48 -17.25 0.51
CA ALA A 155 -9.01 -17.30 0.49
C ALA A 155 -8.45 -18.03 -0.75
N ASP A 156 -9.15 -19.07 -1.22
CA ASP A 156 -8.79 -19.82 -2.43
C ASP A 156 -8.72 -18.93 -3.69
N SER A 157 -9.47 -17.84 -3.75
CA SER A 157 -9.43 -16.89 -4.86
C SER A 157 -8.07 -16.19 -4.98
N TRP A 158 -7.25 -16.20 -3.93
CA TRP A 158 -5.91 -15.59 -3.93
C TRP A 158 -4.81 -16.50 -4.48
N GLY A 159 -5.14 -17.74 -4.88
CA GLY A 159 -4.18 -18.70 -5.43
C GLY A 159 -2.97 -18.88 -4.50
N SER A 160 -1.77 -18.75 -5.06
CA SER A 160 -0.49 -18.91 -4.32
C SER A 160 0.00 -17.63 -3.63
N TYR A 161 -0.84 -16.60 -3.47
CA TYR A 161 -0.44 -15.34 -2.82
C TYR A 161 0.00 -15.56 -1.36
N TYR A 162 -0.74 -16.37 -0.60
CA TYR A 162 -0.44 -16.64 0.81
C TYR A 162 0.82 -17.50 1.00
N ASP A 163 1.22 -18.29 -0.02
CA ASP A 163 2.48 -19.01 -0.03
C ASP A 163 3.70 -18.06 -0.03
N GLN A 164 3.50 -16.79 -0.40
CA GLN A 164 4.55 -15.77 -0.44
C GLN A 164 4.85 -15.15 0.94
N ASP A 165 4.31 -15.73 2.00
CA ASP A 165 4.40 -15.29 3.39
C ASP A 165 4.04 -13.80 3.55
N PRO A 166 2.79 -13.40 3.25
CA PRO A 166 2.34 -12.02 3.45
C PRO A 166 2.18 -11.68 4.94
N TRP A 167 2.56 -10.45 5.31
CA TRP A 167 2.42 -9.92 6.67
C TRP A 167 1.72 -8.57 6.62
N VAL A 168 0.88 -8.33 7.63
CA VAL A 168 0.30 -7.02 7.91
C VAL A 168 1.34 -6.20 8.65
N CYS A 169 1.68 -5.05 8.09
CA CYS A 169 2.66 -4.12 8.64
C CYS A 169 2.04 -2.73 8.79
N ALA A 170 2.46 -1.98 9.80
CA ALA A 170 2.07 -0.59 9.99
C ALA A 170 3.29 0.31 10.14
N SER A 171 3.22 1.51 9.55
CA SER A 171 4.15 2.59 9.76
C SER A 171 3.39 3.76 10.39
N THR A 172 3.76 4.13 11.61
CA THR A 172 3.14 5.19 12.42
C THR A 172 4.09 6.37 12.59
N GLU A 173 3.55 7.56 12.82
CA GLU A 173 4.36 8.74 13.16
C GLU A 173 5.15 8.59 14.47
N GLY A 174 6.46 8.39 14.33
CA GLY A 174 7.50 8.93 15.23
C GLY A 174 8.57 9.74 14.48
N ARG A 175 8.71 9.51 13.17
CA ARG A 175 9.54 10.25 12.22
C ARG A 175 8.93 10.15 10.81
N PHE A 176 8.03 11.07 10.45
CA PHE A 176 7.86 11.44 9.04
C PHE A 176 8.67 12.71 8.75
N ASP A 177 9.98 12.67 9.05
CA ASP A 177 10.88 13.32 8.10
C ASP A 177 10.53 12.74 6.72
N PRO A 178 10.49 13.53 5.65
CA PRO A 178 10.07 13.02 4.36
C PRO A 178 11.01 11.88 3.92
N VAL A 179 10.59 10.64 4.18
CA VAL A 179 11.25 9.43 3.71
C VAL A 179 10.83 9.28 2.28
N PHE A 180 11.76 9.58 1.41
CA PHE A 180 11.65 9.31 0.00
C PHE A 180 12.17 7.89 -0.23
N LEU A 181 11.29 6.97 -0.56
CA LEU A 181 11.56 5.60 -0.90
C LEU A 181 12.23 5.52 -2.28
N SER A 182 11.78 6.34 -3.23
CA SER A 182 12.36 6.35 -4.57
C SER A 182 13.72 7.09 -4.61
N PRO A 183 14.71 6.58 -5.37
CA PRO A 183 16.01 7.24 -5.52
C PRO A 183 15.90 8.68 -6.06
N ARG A 184 14.93 8.93 -6.94
CA ARG A 184 14.67 10.25 -7.51
C ARG A 184 14.28 11.27 -6.45
N ASN A 185 13.33 10.91 -5.59
CA ASN A 185 12.85 11.84 -4.58
C ASN A 185 13.88 12.04 -3.45
N ARG A 186 14.71 11.03 -3.13
CA ARG A 186 15.88 11.20 -2.25
C ARG A 186 16.84 12.26 -2.77
N ALA A 187 17.21 12.16 -4.05
CA ALA A 187 18.15 13.09 -4.67
C ALA A 187 17.63 14.54 -4.69
N SER A 188 16.32 14.72 -4.92
CA SER A 188 15.67 16.04 -4.86
C SER A 188 15.67 16.63 -3.45
N ALA A 189 15.45 15.79 -2.42
CA ALA A 189 15.43 16.21 -1.02
C ALA A 189 16.82 16.59 -0.48
N THR A 190 17.86 15.86 -0.89
CA THR A 190 19.25 16.18 -0.54
C THR A 190 19.69 17.52 -1.13
N LYS A 191 19.23 17.88 -2.34
CA LYS A 191 19.49 19.19 -2.94
C LYS A 191 18.76 20.33 -2.24
N ALA A 192 17.52 20.12 -1.79
CA ALA A 192 16.74 21.14 -1.11
C ALA A 192 17.25 21.46 0.32
N LYS A 193 17.90 20.50 1.00
CA LYS A 193 18.55 20.73 2.31
C LYS A 193 19.95 21.36 2.22
N ALA A 194 20.50 21.51 1.01
CA ALA A 194 21.85 22.05 0.78
C ALA A 194 21.84 23.53 0.32
N VAL A 195 20.69 24.19 0.36
CA VAL A 195 20.48 25.61 -0.01
C VAL A 195 20.05 26.40 1.23
#